data_AF-A0A1H3NEZ6-F1
#
_entry.id   AF-A0A1H3NEZ6-F1
#
_cell.length_a   1.000
_cell.length_b   1.000
_cell.length_c   1.000
_cell.angle_alpha   90.00
_cell.angle_beta   90.00
_cell.angle_gamma   90.00
#
_symmetry.space_group_name_H-M   'P 1'
#
loop_
_entity.id
_entity.type
_entity.pdbx_description
1 polymer ?
#
loop_
_entity_poly.entity_id
_entity_poly.type
_entity_poly.pdbx_seq_one_letter_code
_entity_poly.pdbx_strand_id
1 'polypeptide(L)'
;MDTALKFCGITSFSDYCKAVDSGVDYLGFVFAPSRRQVGPEQVSGWLRQKSKHPQQKLTAVVVNEDVDVLTRIVNECQIDVIQCHGTESPQYILQLKEKVSAAVFKTIHHQADGTAIMARYKGIVDGYVVDTKTANEWGGSGIPFDWAAVPGYQEEATRQRVPCLIAGGVNPQNVKELLRYKPDGIDLSSGIETAGEKDEGKMRAMVSTVKKSYQVPDQLGRFGEFGGKYVPETLMYALEELEKAFDGVRNDEAFHQELHREWESYSGRPTPLTKAERLTDFLGGATIYLKREDLNHTGAHKINNAIAQAILAGRMGKQQIIAETGAGQHGVAAATVAARFGMSCKVFMGEEDMKRQELNVFRMRLLGAEVIKVTSGGRTLKDATNEAIRHWVTHVNDTFYLIGSAVGPHPYPKMVREFQAVIGRESKAQFLAETGSLPDEIIACVGGGSNAIGMFYPFIEDDVRLTGVEAAGKGVETEEHAATLTKGKKGVLHGALSYLLQDEGGNIIEPYSVSAGLDYPGIGPEHAYLRDTGRVNYVPVADQEALDALQTLCQREGILPAIESAHALAHAFQRAKMLPKTEKILVCLSGRGDKDVHTIQNVLGGE
;
A
#
# COMPACT_ATOMS: atom_id res chain seq x y z
N MET A 1 -0.97 -4.83 -17.40
CA MET A 1 -2.38 -4.37 -17.39
C MET A 1 -3.10 -5.22 -16.39
N ASP A 2 -3.81 -4.59 -15.46
CA ASP A 2 -4.63 -5.32 -14.50
C ASP A 2 -5.83 -5.94 -15.22
N THR A 3 -6.13 -7.19 -14.87
CA THR A 3 -7.32 -7.88 -15.38
C THR A 3 -8.55 -7.06 -15.02
N ALA A 4 -9.31 -6.65 -16.04
CA ALA A 4 -10.58 -5.96 -15.83
C ALA A 4 -11.64 -6.91 -15.25
N LEU A 5 -12.59 -6.37 -14.52
CA LEU A 5 -13.68 -7.10 -13.92
C LEU A 5 -15.00 -6.47 -14.36
N LYS A 6 -15.92 -7.31 -14.81
CA LYS A 6 -17.26 -6.93 -15.22
C LYS A 6 -18.30 -7.70 -14.41
N PHE A 7 -19.23 -6.98 -13.79
CA PHE A 7 -20.41 -7.56 -13.15
C PHE A 7 -21.63 -7.36 -14.03
N CYS A 8 -22.13 -8.45 -14.59
CA CYS A 8 -23.21 -8.49 -15.57
C CYS A 8 -24.52 -8.97 -14.95
N GLY A 9 -25.65 -8.58 -15.55
CA GLY A 9 -26.97 -8.99 -15.12
C GLY A 9 -27.42 -8.31 -13.84
N ILE A 10 -27.18 -7.00 -13.74
CA ILE A 10 -27.70 -6.15 -12.65
C ILE A 10 -29.19 -5.92 -12.90
N THR A 11 -30.04 -6.34 -11.97
CA THR A 11 -31.51 -6.37 -12.14
C THR A 11 -32.26 -5.44 -11.18
N SER A 12 -31.59 -4.87 -10.19
CA SER A 12 -32.20 -4.02 -9.16
C SER A 12 -31.33 -2.82 -8.80
N PHE A 13 -31.95 -1.79 -8.22
CA PHE A 13 -31.21 -0.63 -7.68
C PHE A 13 -30.22 -1.03 -6.57
N SER A 14 -30.59 -2.02 -5.75
CA SER A 14 -29.74 -2.56 -4.70
C SER A 14 -28.48 -3.18 -5.29
N ASP A 15 -28.61 -4.01 -6.32
CA ASP A 15 -27.47 -4.63 -6.99
C ASP A 15 -26.60 -3.61 -7.72
N TYR A 16 -27.22 -2.58 -8.30
CA TYR A 16 -26.50 -1.45 -8.87
C TYR A 16 -25.65 -0.74 -7.81
N CYS A 17 -26.20 -0.45 -6.63
CA CYS A 17 -25.46 0.17 -5.54
C CYS A 17 -24.27 -0.69 -5.10
N LYS A 18 -24.50 -1.98 -4.85
CA LYS A 18 -23.44 -2.94 -4.49
C LYS A 18 -22.34 -2.98 -5.54
N ALA A 19 -22.71 -2.97 -6.83
CA ALA A 19 -21.75 -2.99 -7.93
C ALA A 19 -20.91 -1.71 -7.98
N VAL A 20 -21.55 -0.53 -7.86
CA VAL A 20 -20.82 0.75 -7.82
C VAL A 20 -19.85 0.78 -6.65
N ASP A 21 -20.31 0.44 -5.45
CA ASP A 21 -19.51 0.47 -4.22
C ASP A 21 -18.37 -0.56 -4.22
N SER A 22 -18.50 -1.64 -4.99
CA SER A 22 -17.45 -2.65 -5.10
C SER A 22 -16.20 -2.15 -5.87
N GLY A 23 -16.30 -1.07 -6.65
CA GLY A 23 -15.20 -0.58 -7.49
C GLY A 23 -14.92 -1.43 -8.74
N VAL A 24 -15.87 -2.26 -9.19
CA VAL A 24 -15.78 -3.04 -10.44
C VAL A 24 -15.62 -2.12 -11.67
N ASP A 25 -14.91 -2.54 -12.72
CA ASP A 25 -14.66 -1.68 -13.89
C ASP A 25 -15.88 -1.54 -14.81
N TYR A 26 -16.65 -2.60 -15.00
CA TYR A 26 -17.81 -2.62 -15.89
C TYR A 26 -19.08 -3.07 -15.16
N LEU A 27 -20.17 -2.32 -15.35
CA LEU A 27 -21.51 -2.65 -14.87
C LEU A 27 -22.39 -3.04 -16.05
N GLY A 28 -22.82 -4.30 -16.11
CA GLY A 28 -23.56 -4.87 -17.24
C GLY A 28 -25.06 -5.01 -16.99
N PHE A 29 -25.86 -4.46 -17.91
CA PHE A 29 -27.32 -4.52 -17.94
C PHE A 29 -27.79 -5.33 -19.15
N VAL A 30 -28.70 -6.29 -18.93
CA VAL A 30 -29.21 -7.14 -20.01
C VAL A 30 -30.51 -6.55 -20.53
N PHE A 31 -30.52 -6.10 -21.79
CA PHE A 31 -31.73 -5.56 -22.44
C PHE A 31 -32.46 -6.59 -23.29
N ALA A 32 -31.87 -7.76 -23.50
CA ALA A 32 -32.47 -8.88 -24.21
C ALA A 32 -33.41 -9.74 -23.33
N PRO A 33 -34.41 -10.42 -23.92
CA PRO A 33 -35.29 -11.33 -23.20
C PRO A 33 -34.53 -12.38 -22.38
N SER A 34 -34.62 -12.29 -21.05
CA SER A 34 -33.98 -13.21 -20.12
C SER A 34 -34.53 -13.02 -18.70
N ARG A 35 -34.18 -13.91 -17.76
CA ARG A 35 -34.47 -13.70 -16.32
C ARG A 35 -33.78 -12.46 -15.71
N ARG A 36 -32.82 -11.86 -16.42
CA ARG A 36 -32.06 -10.69 -15.96
C ARG A 36 -32.38 -9.43 -16.79
N GLN A 37 -33.47 -9.45 -17.55
CA GLN A 37 -33.86 -8.34 -18.40
C GLN A 37 -34.21 -7.10 -17.56
N VAL A 38 -33.71 -5.94 -17.99
CA VAL A 38 -34.06 -4.62 -17.45
C VAL A 38 -34.47 -3.68 -18.57
N GLY A 39 -35.29 -2.67 -18.23
CA GLY A 39 -35.70 -1.61 -19.15
C GLY A 39 -34.79 -0.37 -19.09
N PRO A 40 -34.69 0.42 -20.17
CA PRO A 40 -33.88 1.65 -20.19
C PRO A 40 -34.29 2.66 -19.11
N GLU A 41 -35.59 2.82 -18.88
CA GLU A 41 -36.12 3.73 -17.85
C GLU A 41 -35.69 3.32 -16.43
N GLN A 42 -35.59 2.01 -16.16
CA GLN A 42 -35.13 1.50 -14.86
C GLN A 42 -33.66 1.85 -14.64
N VAL A 43 -32.81 1.57 -15.63
CA VAL A 43 -31.38 1.83 -15.57
C VAL A 43 -31.12 3.34 -15.46
N SER A 44 -31.76 4.15 -16.30
CA SER A 44 -31.62 5.61 -16.25
C SER A 44 -32.11 6.19 -14.91
N GLY A 45 -33.14 5.58 -14.32
CA GLY A 45 -33.61 5.88 -12.96
C GLY A 45 -32.59 5.59 -11.86
N TRP A 46 -31.84 4.49 -11.97
CA TRP A 46 -30.77 4.14 -11.02
C TRP A 46 -29.58 5.09 -11.11
N LEU A 47 -29.15 5.44 -12.32
CA LEU A 47 -28.05 6.37 -12.57
C LEU A 47 -28.31 7.78 -12.01
N ARG A 48 -29.58 8.22 -12.02
CA ARG A 48 -29.99 9.49 -11.39
C ARG A 48 -29.94 9.45 -9.87
N GLN A 49 -30.16 8.29 -9.27
CA GLN A 49 -30.20 8.13 -7.80
C GLN A 49 -28.81 7.92 -7.20
N LYS A 50 -27.91 7.25 -7.92
CA LYS A 50 -26.53 7.03 -7.48
C LYS A 50 -25.58 7.15 -8.66
N SER A 51 -24.61 8.04 -8.54
CA SER A 51 -23.57 8.21 -9.56
C SER A 51 -22.53 7.09 -9.49
N LYS A 52 -22.14 6.56 -10.66
CA LYS A 52 -20.98 5.66 -10.80
C LYS A 52 -19.67 6.42 -10.58
N HIS A 53 -18.59 5.71 -10.27
CA HIS A 53 -17.26 6.31 -10.30
C HIS A 53 -16.85 6.67 -11.75
N PRO A 54 -16.08 7.75 -11.98
CA PRO A 54 -15.71 8.20 -13.32
C PRO A 54 -14.99 7.15 -14.19
N GLN A 55 -14.27 6.23 -13.55
CA GLN A 55 -13.51 5.17 -14.22
C GLN A 55 -14.37 3.95 -14.60
N GLN A 56 -15.58 3.82 -14.03
CA GLN A 56 -16.47 2.69 -14.29
C GLN A 56 -17.22 2.88 -15.60
N LYS A 57 -17.41 1.80 -16.35
CA LYS A 57 -18.09 1.78 -17.64
C LYS A 57 -19.43 1.06 -17.55
N LEU A 58 -20.45 1.61 -18.19
CA LEU A 58 -21.77 0.98 -18.31
C LEU A 58 -21.82 0.13 -19.58
N THR A 59 -22.28 -1.11 -19.47
CA THR A 59 -22.37 -2.06 -20.59
C THR A 59 -23.80 -2.49 -20.85
N ALA A 60 -24.28 -2.32 -22.07
CA ALA A 60 -25.55 -2.89 -22.54
C ALA A 60 -25.30 -4.25 -23.19
N VAL A 61 -25.92 -5.31 -22.67
CA VAL A 61 -25.87 -6.65 -23.24
C VAL A 61 -27.14 -6.93 -24.02
N VAL A 62 -26.99 -7.20 -25.31
CA VAL A 62 -28.09 -7.27 -26.29
C VAL A 62 -27.96 -8.51 -27.18
N VAL A 63 -29.07 -8.93 -27.78
CA VAL A 63 -29.13 -10.09 -28.67
C VAL A 63 -29.95 -9.70 -29.91
N ASN A 64 -29.27 -9.52 -31.04
CA ASN A 64 -29.87 -9.22 -32.36
C ASN A 64 -30.88 -8.05 -32.32
N GLU A 65 -30.62 -7.05 -31.49
CA GLU A 65 -31.54 -5.91 -31.30
C GLU A 65 -31.53 -4.97 -32.51
N ASP A 66 -32.62 -4.24 -32.72
CA ASP A 66 -32.68 -3.22 -33.76
C ASP A 66 -31.71 -2.05 -33.46
N VAL A 67 -31.01 -1.56 -34.48
CA VAL A 67 -29.98 -0.53 -34.32
C VAL A 67 -30.56 0.80 -33.83
N ASP A 68 -31.79 1.16 -34.24
CA ASP A 68 -32.42 2.39 -33.78
C ASP A 68 -32.89 2.27 -32.33
N VAL A 69 -33.34 1.08 -31.92
CA VAL A 69 -33.64 0.77 -30.52
C VAL A 69 -32.36 0.87 -29.67
N LEU A 70 -31.26 0.25 -30.09
CA LEU A 70 -29.97 0.35 -29.39
C LEU A 70 -29.47 1.78 -29.25
N THR A 71 -29.59 2.57 -30.32
CA THR A 71 -29.17 3.98 -30.30
C THR A 71 -29.92 4.77 -29.22
N ARG A 72 -31.22 4.49 -29.01
CA ARG A 72 -32.00 5.09 -27.92
C ARG A 72 -31.49 4.64 -26.55
N ILE A 73 -31.26 3.33 -26.37
CA ILE A 73 -30.74 2.77 -25.10
C ILE A 73 -29.40 3.41 -24.73
N VAL A 74 -28.49 3.54 -25.69
CA VAL A 74 -27.16 4.13 -25.49
C VAL A 74 -27.26 5.58 -25.02
N ASN A 75 -28.10 6.37 -25.68
CA ASN A 75 -28.26 7.78 -25.34
C ASN A 75 -28.98 7.98 -24.00
N GLU A 76 -30.02 7.20 -23.72
CA GLU A 76 -30.82 7.34 -22.49
C GLU A 76 -30.06 6.87 -21.25
N CYS A 77 -29.33 5.76 -21.36
CA CYS A 77 -28.61 5.16 -20.25
C CYS A 77 -27.12 5.54 -20.21
N GLN A 78 -26.67 6.39 -21.13
CA GLN A 78 -25.26 6.81 -21.26
C GLN A 78 -24.30 5.60 -21.31
N ILE A 79 -24.62 4.63 -22.17
CA ILE A 79 -23.87 3.37 -22.27
C ILE A 79 -22.48 3.62 -22.88
N ASP A 80 -21.44 3.10 -22.22
CA ASP A 80 -20.05 3.21 -22.67
C ASP A 80 -19.66 2.04 -23.62
N VAL A 81 -20.26 0.85 -23.41
CA VAL A 81 -19.95 -0.37 -24.16
C VAL A 81 -21.23 -1.13 -24.54
N ILE A 82 -21.35 -1.58 -25.78
CA ILE A 82 -22.41 -2.49 -26.24
C ILE A 82 -21.80 -3.87 -26.42
N GLN A 83 -22.33 -4.87 -25.72
CA GLN A 83 -21.95 -6.27 -25.89
C GLN A 83 -23.02 -7.00 -26.73
N CYS A 84 -22.69 -7.27 -27.99
CA CYS A 84 -23.51 -8.01 -28.93
C CYS A 84 -23.34 -9.53 -28.72
N HIS A 85 -24.35 -10.16 -28.13
CA HIS A 85 -24.25 -11.54 -27.66
C HIS A 85 -24.83 -12.59 -28.64
N GLY A 86 -25.64 -12.14 -29.60
CA GLY A 86 -26.35 -12.99 -30.55
C GLY A 86 -25.55 -13.41 -31.79
N THR A 87 -26.20 -13.36 -32.94
CA THR A 87 -25.66 -13.75 -34.27
C THR A 87 -25.39 -12.54 -35.16
N GLU A 88 -25.20 -11.37 -34.54
CA GLU A 88 -24.99 -10.09 -35.23
C GLU A 88 -23.80 -10.19 -36.19
N SER A 89 -24.02 -9.85 -37.45
CA SER A 89 -23.01 -9.96 -38.51
C SER A 89 -21.99 -8.81 -38.46
N PRO A 90 -20.80 -8.95 -39.07
CA PRO A 90 -19.87 -7.83 -39.24
C PRO A 90 -20.50 -6.59 -39.87
N GLN A 91 -21.40 -6.76 -40.84
CA GLN A 91 -22.12 -5.66 -41.49
C GLN A 91 -23.06 -4.94 -40.53
N TYR A 92 -23.78 -5.69 -39.69
CA TYR A 92 -24.64 -5.12 -38.66
C TYR A 92 -23.82 -4.27 -37.68
N ILE A 93 -22.66 -4.77 -37.24
CA ILE A 93 -21.80 -4.05 -36.28
C ILE A 93 -21.27 -2.76 -36.89
N LEU A 94 -20.88 -2.77 -38.17
CA LEU A 94 -20.47 -1.55 -38.87
C LEU A 94 -21.59 -0.51 -38.89
N GLN A 95 -22.82 -0.92 -39.24
CA GLN A 95 -24.00 -0.04 -39.22
C GLN A 95 -24.30 0.51 -37.82
N LEU A 96 -24.12 -0.31 -36.77
CA LEU A 96 -24.28 0.14 -35.39
C LEU A 96 -23.25 1.22 -35.04
N LYS A 97 -21.97 0.98 -35.33
CA LYS A 97 -20.87 1.93 -35.03
C LYS A 97 -20.99 3.27 -35.76
N GLU A 98 -21.72 3.34 -36.87
CA GLU A 98 -22.04 4.61 -37.53
C GLU A 98 -23.03 5.47 -36.73
N LYS A 99 -23.85 4.86 -35.86
CA LYS A 99 -24.93 5.52 -35.13
C LYS A 99 -24.66 5.76 -33.65
N VAL A 100 -23.67 5.07 -33.07
CA VAL A 100 -23.37 5.16 -31.63
C VAL A 100 -21.90 5.48 -31.38
N SER A 101 -21.63 6.20 -30.28
CA SER A 101 -20.26 6.47 -29.80
C SER A 101 -19.72 5.41 -28.84
N ALA A 102 -20.57 4.48 -28.40
CA ALA A 102 -20.20 3.40 -27.48
C ALA A 102 -19.28 2.39 -28.18
N ALA A 103 -18.32 1.83 -27.44
CA ALA A 103 -17.48 0.75 -27.94
C ALA A 103 -18.31 -0.52 -28.17
N VAL A 104 -18.09 -1.25 -29.25
CA VAL A 104 -18.88 -2.45 -29.58
C VAL A 104 -18.04 -3.72 -29.38
N PHE A 105 -18.45 -4.53 -28.41
CA PHE A 105 -17.84 -5.81 -28.08
C PHE A 105 -18.68 -6.94 -28.69
N LYS A 106 -18.02 -7.93 -29.30
CA LYS A 106 -18.71 -9.11 -29.83
C LYS A 106 -18.48 -10.32 -28.93
N THR A 107 -19.57 -10.97 -28.51
CA THR A 107 -19.44 -12.28 -27.85
C THR A 107 -19.15 -13.38 -28.86
N ILE A 108 -18.17 -14.21 -28.54
CA ILE A 108 -17.80 -15.43 -29.26
C ILE A 108 -18.08 -16.61 -28.33
N HIS A 109 -19.01 -17.47 -28.73
CA HIS A 109 -19.28 -18.71 -28.01
C HIS A 109 -18.13 -19.68 -28.22
N HIS A 110 -17.53 -20.16 -27.14
CA HIS A 110 -16.39 -21.06 -27.19
C HIS A 110 -16.73 -22.34 -27.96
N GLN A 111 -15.96 -22.61 -29.01
CA GLN A 111 -16.02 -23.82 -29.83
C GLN A 111 -14.72 -23.98 -30.61
N ALA A 112 -14.54 -25.12 -31.29
CA ALA A 112 -13.30 -25.50 -31.96
C ALA A 112 -12.78 -24.45 -32.97
N ASP A 113 -13.69 -23.74 -33.66
CA ASP A 113 -13.38 -22.71 -34.66
C ASP A 113 -13.54 -21.27 -34.12
N GLY A 114 -13.64 -21.07 -32.80
CA GLY A 114 -13.95 -19.76 -32.21
C GLY A 114 -12.97 -18.64 -32.57
N THR A 115 -11.66 -18.92 -32.64
CA THR A 115 -10.65 -17.94 -33.08
C THR A 115 -10.77 -17.58 -34.56
N ALA A 116 -11.18 -18.54 -35.41
CA ALA A 116 -11.48 -18.27 -36.82
C ALA A 116 -12.75 -17.40 -36.98
N ILE A 117 -13.71 -17.51 -36.06
CA ILE A 117 -14.88 -16.63 -36.02
C ILE A 117 -14.45 -15.21 -35.60
N MET A 118 -13.59 -15.05 -34.59
CA MET A 118 -13.05 -13.73 -34.21
C MET A 118 -12.39 -13.02 -35.40
N ALA A 119 -11.63 -13.75 -36.22
CA ALA A 119 -10.95 -13.18 -37.38
C ALA A 119 -11.92 -12.49 -38.37
N ARG A 120 -13.20 -12.89 -38.42
CA ARG A 120 -14.23 -12.27 -39.27
C ARG A 120 -14.62 -10.85 -38.82
N TYR A 121 -14.34 -10.49 -37.57
CA TYR A 121 -14.65 -9.18 -36.98
C TYR A 121 -13.42 -8.27 -36.86
N LYS A 122 -12.29 -8.68 -37.46
CA LYS A 122 -11.04 -7.93 -37.43
C LYS A 122 -11.22 -6.51 -37.99
N GLY A 123 -10.86 -5.52 -37.17
CA GLY A 123 -10.97 -4.10 -37.52
C GLY A 123 -12.40 -3.54 -37.45
N ILE A 124 -13.36 -4.33 -36.97
CA ILE A 124 -14.78 -3.94 -36.90
C ILE A 124 -15.19 -3.72 -35.45
N VAL A 125 -14.86 -4.65 -34.55
CA VAL A 125 -15.21 -4.56 -33.12
C VAL A 125 -14.11 -3.88 -32.31
N ASP A 126 -14.49 -3.39 -31.13
CA ASP A 126 -13.59 -2.72 -30.17
C ASP A 126 -13.17 -3.64 -29.03
N GLY A 127 -13.66 -4.89 -29.01
CA GLY A 127 -13.35 -5.89 -28.01
C GLY A 127 -14.11 -7.19 -28.22
N TYR A 128 -13.70 -8.23 -27.51
CA TYR A 128 -14.35 -9.53 -27.51
C TYR A 128 -14.75 -9.96 -26.11
N VAL A 129 -15.80 -10.78 -26.04
CA VAL A 129 -16.15 -11.56 -24.84
C VAL A 129 -16.22 -13.02 -25.26
N VAL A 130 -15.47 -13.91 -24.62
CA VAL A 130 -15.54 -15.36 -24.89
C VAL A 130 -16.40 -16.00 -23.82
N ASP A 131 -17.49 -16.66 -24.21
CA ASP A 131 -18.45 -17.27 -23.28
C ASP A 131 -18.66 -18.77 -23.58
N THR A 132 -19.17 -19.51 -22.60
CA THR A 132 -19.47 -20.94 -22.76
C THR A 132 -20.72 -21.14 -23.61
N LYS A 133 -20.62 -21.98 -24.65
CA LYS A 133 -21.75 -22.35 -25.51
C LYS A 133 -22.80 -23.18 -24.74
N THR A 134 -24.08 -22.78 -24.79
CA THR A 134 -25.21 -23.59 -24.31
C THR A 134 -26.21 -23.91 -25.41
N ALA A 135 -26.87 -25.06 -25.32
CA ALA A 135 -27.80 -25.55 -26.34
C ALA A 135 -29.13 -24.76 -26.41
N ASN A 136 -29.58 -24.16 -25.30
CA ASN A 136 -30.92 -23.54 -25.19
C ASN A 136 -30.92 -22.09 -24.66
N GLU A 137 -29.76 -21.51 -24.35
CA GLU A 137 -29.63 -20.13 -23.86
C GLU A 137 -28.48 -19.45 -24.59
N TRP A 138 -28.62 -18.15 -24.86
CA TRP A 138 -27.57 -17.37 -25.51
C TRP A 138 -26.35 -17.18 -24.63
N GLY A 139 -26.45 -17.40 -23.30
CA GLY A 139 -25.35 -17.40 -22.33
C GLY A 139 -25.89 -17.61 -20.90
N GLY A 140 -25.02 -17.58 -19.87
CA GLY A 140 -25.45 -17.62 -18.47
C GLY A 140 -25.59 -19.02 -17.83
N SER A 141 -24.95 -20.03 -18.42
CA SER A 141 -24.96 -21.44 -18.02
C SER A 141 -24.43 -21.71 -16.60
N GLY A 142 -23.59 -20.82 -16.08
CA GLY A 142 -22.86 -21.03 -14.83
C GLY A 142 -21.74 -22.08 -14.93
N ILE A 143 -21.45 -22.60 -16.14
CA ILE A 143 -20.44 -23.64 -16.38
C ILE A 143 -19.26 -23.03 -17.15
N PRO A 144 -18.02 -23.18 -16.66
CA PRO A 144 -16.84 -22.73 -17.40
C PRO A 144 -16.52 -23.68 -18.55
N PHE A 145 -16.01 -23.13 -19.67
CA PHE A 145 -15.35 -23.92 -20.70
C PHE A 145 -13.91 -24.25 -20.31
N ASP A 146 -13.21 -25.09 -21.09
CA ASP A 146 -11.80 -25.38 -20.83
C ASP A 146 -10.93 -24.14 -21.05
N TRP A 147 -10.46 -23.54 -19.95
CA TRP A 147 -9.66 -22.33 -19.98
C TRP A 147 -8.26 -22.52 -20.60
N ALA A 148 -7.83 -23.76 -20.88
CA ALA A 148 -6.65 -24.00 -21.71
C ALA A 148 -6.73 -23.34 -23.10
N ALA A 149 -7.94 -23.03 -23.58
CA ALA A 149 -8.15 -22.30 -24.83
C ALA A 149 -7.97 -20.78 -24.72
N VAL A 150 -8.00 -20.19 -23.51
CA VAL A 150 -7.93 -18.73 -23.29
C VAL A 150 -6.74 -18.07 -23.99
N PRO A 151 -5.51 -18.62 -23.93
CA PRO A 151 -4.36 -18.02 -24.63
C PRO A 151 -4.57 -17.85 -26.14
N GLY A 152 -5.27 -18.78 -26.80
CA GLY A 152 -5.54 -18.70 -28.23
C GLY A 152 -6.49 -17.55 -28.59
N TYR A 153 -7.52 -17.32 -27.77
CA TYR A 153 -8.42 -16.18 -27.95
C TYR A 153 -7.72 -14.85 -27.66
N GLN A 154 -6.90 -14.79 -26.61
CA GLN A 154 -6.14 -13.58 -26.27
C GLN A 154 -5.09 -13.24 -27.32
N GLU A 155 -4.40 -14.23 -27.88
CA GLU A 155 -3.42 -13.99 -28.95
C GLU A 155 -4.11 -13.39 -30.18
N GLU A 156 -5.27 -13.93 -30.58
CA GLU A 156 -6.04 -13.38 -31.71
C GLU A 156 -6.53 -11.96 -31.43
N ALA A 157 -7.07 -11.68 -30.22
CA ALA A 157 -7.48 -10.33 -29.84
C ALA A 157 -6.29 -9.35 -29.80
N THR A 158 -5.14 -9.79 -29.30
CA THR A 158 -3.89 -9.01 -29.25
C THR A 158 -3.42 -8.65 -30.66
N ARG A 159 -3.47 -9.59 -31.62
CA ARG A 159 -3.16 -9.30 -33.04
C ARG A 159 -4.10 -8.25 -33.64
N GLN A 160 -5.34 -8.20 -33.16
CA GLN A 160 -6.33 -7.21 -33.56
C GLN A 160 -6.28 -5.91 -32.73
N ARG A 161 -5.41 -5.84 -31.71
CA ARG A 161 -5.24 -4.70 -30.79
C ARG A 161 -6.50 -4.31 -30.03
N VAL A 162 -7.31 -5.30 -29.65
CA VAL A 162 -8.54 -5.12 -28.88
C VAL A 162 -8.53 -6.04 -27.66
N PRO A 163 -9.19 -5.67 -26.54
CA PRO A 163 -9.27 -6.51 -25.34
C PRO A 163 -10.14 -7.75 -25.54
N CYS A 164 -9.85 -8.81 -24.79
CA CYS A 164 -10.63 -10.04 -24.74
C CYS A 164 -11.03 -10.40 -23.30
N LEU A 165 -12.33 -10.29 -23.00
CA LEU A 165 -12.89 -10.68 -21.71
C LEU A 165 -13.30 -12.16 -21.73
N ILE A 166 -13.09 -12.86 -20.61
CA ILE A 166 -13.49 -14.25 -20.44
C ILE A 166 -14.72 -14.33 -19.53
N ALA A 167 -15.78 -14.94 -20.05
CA ALA A 167 -17.06 -15.18 -19.39
C ALA A 167 -17.29 -16.69 -19.18
N GLY A 168 -18.42 -17.03 -18.56
CA GLY A 168 -18.87 -18.41 -18.41
C GLY A 168 -18.37 -19.09 -17.14
N GLY A 169 -19.27 -19.30 -16.18
CA GLY A 169 -19.04 -20.13 -14.98
C GLY A 169 -17.92 -19.69 -14.02
N VAL A 170 -17.37 -18.49 -14.18
CA VAL A 170 -16.41 -17.92 -13.23
C VAL A 170 -17.11 -17.56 -11.91
N ASN A 171 -16.44 -17.80 -10.78
CA ASN A 171 -16.93 -17.53 -9.42
C ASN A 171 -15.75 -17.41 -8.43
N PRO A 172 -15.97 -17.01 -7.17
CA PRO A 172 -14.89 -16.86 -6.18
C PRO A 172 -14.05 -18.12 -5.94
N GLN A 173 -14.60 -19.32 -6.19
CA GLN A 173 -13.91 -20.58 -5.94
C GLN A 173 -12.93 -20.94 -7.07
N ASN A 174 -13.23 -20.59 -8.33
CA ASN A 174 -12.42 -20.98 -9.48
C ASN A 174 -11.65 -19.81 -10.15
N VAL A 175 -11.94 -18.55 -9.80
CA VAL A 175 -11.31 -17.39 -10.46
C VAL A 175 -9.78 -17.40 -10.41
N LYS A 176 -9.18 -17.93 -9.34
CA LYS A 176 -7.72 -18.04 -9.20
C LYS A 176 -7.10 -18.94 -10.26
N GLU A 177 -7.82 -19.93 -10.74
CA GLU A 177 -7.37 -20.80 -11.83
C GLU A 177 -7.43 -20.06 -13.17
N LEU A 178 -8.51 -19.33 -13.46
CA LEU A 178 -8.61 -18.49 -14.65
C LEU A 178 -7.51 -17.43 -14.70
N LEU A 179 -7.19 -16.79 -13.56
CA LEU A 179 -6.16 -15.77 -13.47
C LEU A 179 -4.76 -16.28 -13.86
N ARG A 180 -4.50 -17.59 -13.85
CA ARG A 180 -3.23 -18.17 -14.34
C ARG A 180 -3.01 -17.94 -15.83
N TYR A 181 -4.10 -17.81 -16.59
CA TYR A 181 -4.07 -17.52 -18.02
C TYR A 181 -3.94 -16.03 -18.33
N LYS A 182 -3.92 -15.16 -17.30
CA LYS A 182 -3.78 -13.70 -17.42
C LYS A 182 -4.80 -13.07 -18.39
N PRO A 183 -6.12 -13.29 -18.22
CA PRO A 183 -7.14 -12.70 -19.09
C PRO A 183 -7.11 -11.16 -19.05
N ASP A 184 -7.43 -10.50 -20.17
CA ASP A 184 -7.51 -9.03 -20.23
C ASP A 184 -8.66 -8.51 -19.36
N GLY A 185 -9.72 -9.32 -19.25
CA GLY A 185 -10.79 -9.11 -18.28
C GLY A 185 -11.64 -10.33 -18.03
N ILE A 186 -12.47 -10.27 -17.00
CA ILE A 186 -13.35 -11.34 -16.54
C ILE A 186 -14.78 -10.81 -16.46
N ASP A 187 -15.73 -11.50 -17.07
CA ASP A 187 -17.16 -11.17 -17.06
C ASP A 187 -17.95 -12.19 -16.24
N LEU A 188 -18.69 -11.70 -15.23
CA LEU A 188 -19.38 -12.53 -14.25
C LEU A 188 -20.85 -12.15 -14.14
N SER A 189 -21.72 -13.15 -14.12
CA SER A 189 -23.14 -12.97 -13.78
C SER A 189 -23.55 -13.82 -12.58
N SER A 190 -23.83 -15.11 -12.79
CA SER A 190 -24.38 -15.99 -11.75
C SER A 190 -23.40 -16.39 -10.64
N GLY A 191 -22.09 -16.38 -10.90
CA GLY A 191 -21.07 -16.77 -9.92
C GLY A 191 -20.98 -15.86 -8.69
N ILE A 192 -21.57 -14.66 -8.76
CA ILE A 192 -21.66 -13.68 -7.68
C ILE A 192 -23.09 -13.52 -7.15
N GLU A 193 -24.00 -14.44 -7.48
CA GLU A 193 -25.38 -14.43 -6.99
C GLU A 193 -25.55 -15.35 -5.77
N THR A 194 -26.41 -14.95 -4.84
CA THR A 194 -26.95 -15.80 -3.77
C THR A 194 -28.46 -15.68 -3.82
N ALA A 195 -29.17 -16.81 -3.92
CA ALA A 195 -30.62 -16.86 -4.11
C ALA A 195 -31.15 -16.00 -5.30
N GLY A 196 -30.32 -15.79 -6.33
CA GLY A 196 -30.70 -15.03 -7.53
C GLY A 196 -30.43 -13.53 -7.48
N GLU A 197 -29.96 -12.99 -6.35
CA GLU A 197 -29.56 -11.59 -6.19
C GLU A 197 -28.04 -11.44 -6.14
N LYS A 198 -27.50 -10.28 -6.51
CA LYS A 198 -26.05 -10.04 -6.39
C LYS A 198 -25.62 -9.99 -4.92
N ASP A 199 -24.69 -10.86 -4.57
CA ASP A 199 -24.17 -11.01 -3.21
C ASP A 199 -22.95 -10.11 -3.02
N GLU A 200 -23.07 -9.15 -2.11
CA GLU A 200 -22.04 -8.14 -1.84
C GLU A 200 -20.72 -8.77 -1.36
N GLY A 201 -20.79 -9.85 -0.56
CA GLY A 201 -19.63 -10.59 -0.08
C GLY A 201 -18.87 -11.27 -1.23
N LYS A 202 -19.58 -11.94 -2.13
CA LYS A 202 -18.98 -12.56 -3.33
C LYS A 202 -18.42 -11.51 -4.28
N MET A 203 -19.11 -10.39 -4.48
CA MET A 203 -18.64 -9.28 -5.31
C MET A 203 -17.32 -8.71 -4.78
N ARG A 204 -17.25 -8.40 -3.48
CA ARG A 204 -16.01 -7.94 -2.84
C ARG A 204 -14.89 -8.97 -2.93
N ALA A 205 -15.19 -10.25 -2.71
CA ALA A 205 -14.22 -11.33 -2.85
C ALA A 205 -13.65 -11.42 -4.28
N MET A 206 -14.51 -11.25 -5.29
CA MET A 206 -14.08 -11.21 -6.70
C MET A 206 -13.20 -10.00 -6.99
N VAL A 207 -13.60 -8.80 -6.56
CA VAL A 207 -12.78 -7.59 -6.73
C VAL A 207 -11.43 -7.80 -6.05
N SER A 208 -11.40 -8.17 -4.77
CA SER A 208 -10.16 -8.42 -4.04
C SER A 208 -9.26 -9.44 -4.73
N THR A 209 -9.84 -10.54 -5.24
CA THR A 209 -9.06 -11.62 -5.88
C THR A 209 -8.56 -11.23 -7.27
N VAL A 210 -9.37 -10.56 -8.08
CA VAL A 210 -9.03 -10.21 -9.48
C VAL A 210 -8.22 -8.94 -9.56
N LYS A 211 -8.58 -7.92 -8.80
CA LYS A 211 -7.92 -6.61 -8.79
C LYS A 211 -6.63 -6.59 -7.99
N LYS A 212 -6.24 -7.72 -7.37
CA LYS A 212 -5.04 -7.83 -6.52
C LYS A 212 -4.88 -6.65 -5.56
N SER A 213 -5.99 -6.07 -5.10
CA SER A 213 -5.89 -4.91 -4.22
C SER A 213 -5.33 -5.39 -2.89
N TYR A 214 -4.22 -4.83 -2.47
CA TYR A 214 -3.59 -5.03 -1.17
C TYR A 214 -4.53 -4.51 -0.08
N GLN A 215 -5.49 -5.35 0.34
CA GLN A 215 -6.54 -5.04 1.30
C GLN A 215 -6.22 -5.58 2.69
N VAL A 216 -5.16 -5.02 3.28
CA VAL A 216 -4.81 -5.24 4.69
C VAL A 216 -4.60 -3.89 5.39
N PRO A 217 -4.93 -3.76 6.68
CA PRO A 217 -5.45 -4.83 7.55
C PRO A 217 -6.96 -5.11 7.36
N ASP A 218 -7.43 -6.23 7.92
CA ASP A 218 -8.85 -6.56 8.05
C ASP A 218 -9.57 -5.69 9.11
N GLN A 219 -10.86 -5.95 9.35
CA GLN A 219 -11.67 -5.22 10.33
C GLN A 219 -11.21 -5.39 11.78
N LEU A 220 -10.40 -6.42 12.07
CA LEU A 220 -9.81 -6.65 13.38
C LEU A 220 -8.41 -6.02 13.49
N GLY A 221 -7.98 -5.27 12.47
CA GLY A 221 -6.67 -4.66 12.42
C GLY A 221 -5.55 -5.65 12.12
N ARG A 222 -5.85 -6.76 11.42
CA ARG A 222 -4.87 -7.81 11.10
C ARG A 222 -4.39 -7.79 9.65
N PHE A 223 -3.09 -7.87 9.46
CA PHE A 223 -2.40 -8.08 8.20
C PHE A 223 -2.12 -9.58 8.04
N GLY A 224 -3.05 -10.30 7.41
CA GLY A 224 -3.05 -11.77 7.52
C GLY A 224 -3.28 -12.17 8.97
N GLU A 225 -2.33 -12.88 9.59
CA GLU A 225 -2.40 -13.21 11.02
C GLU A 225 -1.84 -12.12 11.95
N PHE A 226 -1.00 -11.22 11.44
CA PHE A 226 -0.26 -10.23 12.24
C PHE A 226 -1.09 -8.99 12.57
N GLY A 227 -0.72 -8.23 13.61
CA GLY A 227 -1.40 -7.00 14.01
C GLY A 227 -2.37 -7.23 15.16
N GLY A 228 -3.59 -6.70 15.05
CA GLY A 228 -4.62 -6.79 16.08
C GLY A 228 -4.47 -5.77 17.21
N LYS A 229 -5.24 -5.97 18.29
CA LYS A 229 -5.28 -5.14 19.49
C LYS A 229 -5.02 -5.99 20.74
N TYR A 230 -3.77 -6.33 20.99
CA TYR A 230 -3.36 -7.14 22.14
C TYR A 230 -3.02 -6.26 23.35
N VAL A 231 -4.00 -5.49 23.82
CA VAL A 231 -3.85 -4.54 24.92
C VAL A 231 -4.80 -4.86 26.08
N PRO A 232 -4.55 -4.37 27.30
CA PRO A 232 -5.52 -4.43 28.39
C PRO A 232 -6.83 -3.72 28.01
N GLU A 233 -7.94 -4.21 28.55
CA GLU A 233 -9.29 -3.64 28.32
C GLU A 233 -9.36 -2.13 28.59
N THR A 234 -8.60 -1.64 29.57
CA THR A 234 -8.52 -0.23 29.92
C THR A 234 -8.02 0.69 28.79
N LEU A 235 -7.36 0.14 27.76
CA LEU A 235 -6.91 0.89 26.56
C LEU A 235 -7.87 0.77 25.38
N MET A 236 -8.85 -0.12 25.42
CA MET A 236 -9.72 -0.37 24.27
C MET A 236 -10.53 0.87 23.90
N TYR A 237 -11.06 1.60 24.90
CA TYR A 237 -11.74 2.87 24.68
C TYR A 237 -10.87 3.89 23.93
N ALA A 238 -9.60 4.04 24.33
CA ALA A 238 -8.67 4.97 23.70
C ALA A 238 -8.38 4.60 22.24
N LEU A 239 -8.23 3.30 21.97
CA LEU A 239 -7.97 2.79 20.62
C LEU A 239 -9.20 2.90 19.71
N GLU A 240 -10.40 2.66 20.23
CA GLU A 240 -11.65 2.83 19.49
C GLU A 240 -11.93 4.29 19.17
N GLU A 241 -11.68 5.20 20.13
CA GLU A 241 -11.75 6.65 19.90
C GLU A 241 -10.79 7.08 18.79
N LEU A 242 -9.53 6.61 18.86
CA LEU A 242 -8.51 6.88 17.85
C LEU A 242 -8.87 6.29 16.48
N GLU A 243 -9.34 5.04 16.42
CA GLU A 243 -9.73 4.38 15.17
C GLU A 243 -10.87 5.11 14.50
N LYS A 244 -11.91 5.47 15.26
CA LYS A 244 -13.03 6.25 14.75
C LYS A 244 -12.60 7.61 14.22
N ALA A 245 -11.71 8.31 14.95
CA ALA A 245 -11.17 9.59 14.51
C ALA A 245 -10.34 9.45 13.23
N PHE A 246 -9.48 8.43 13.16
CA PHE A 246 -8.65 8.14 11.99
C PHE A 246 -9.49 7.76 10.76
N ASP A 247 -10.46 6.87 10.90
CA ASP A 247 -11.34 6.48 9.80
C ASP A 247 -12.20 7.68 9.33
N GLY A 248 -12.59 8.57 10.26
CA GLY A 248 -13.29 9.81 9.95
C GLY A 248 -12.48 10.78 9.09
N VAL A 249 -11.17 10.90 9.32
CA VAL A 249 -10.31 11.79 8.52
C VAL A 249 -9.84 11.18 7.20
N ARG A 250 -10.04 9.87 6.98
CA ARG A 250 -9.52 9.16 5.81
C ARG A 250 -9.97 9.76 4.48
N ASN A 251 -11.23 10.19 4.41
CA ASN A 251 -11.83 10.81 3.22
C ASN A 251 -12.18 12.30 3.45
N ASP A 252 -11.64 12.93 4.51
CA ASP A 252 -11.92 14.32 4.83
C ASP A 252 -10.96 15.25 4.07
N GLU A 253 -11.49 15.93 3.05
CA GLU A 253 -10.72 16.88 2.24
C GLU A 253 -10.10 18.01 3.07
N ALA A 254 -10.77 18.48 4.13
CA ALA A 254 -10.24 19.56 4.96
C ALA A 254 -9.02 19.10 5.78
N PHE A 255 -9.03 17.85 6.28
CA PHE A 255 -7.88 17.26 6.95
C PHE A 255 -6.70 17.14 6.00
N HIS A 256 -6.93 16.60 4.80
CA HIS A 256 -5.87 16.43 3.81
C HIS A 256 -5.31 17.77 3.33
N GLN A 257 -6.15 18.79 3.11
CA GLN A 257 -5.69 20.14 2.75
C GLN A 257 -4.82 20.76 3.85
N GLU A 258 -5.22 20.63 5.11
CA GLU A 258 -4.43 21.10 6.25
C GLU A 258 -3.10 20.35 6.37
N LEU A 259 -3.13 19.02 6.26
CA LEU A 259 -1.94 18.17 6.31
C LEU A 259 -0.96 18.49 5.17
N HIS A 260 -1.46 18.60 3.94
CA HIS A 260 -0.64 18.96 2.78
C HIS A 260 -0.02 20.35 2.94
N ARG A 261 -0.77 21.33 3.45
CA ARG A 261 -0.24 22.66 3.72
C ARG A 261 0.88 22.64 4.76
N GLU A 262 0.74 21.90 5.86
CA GLU A 262 1.82 21.80 6.87
C GLU A 262 3.02 20.99 6.34
N TRP A 263 2.80 19.93 5.57
CA TRP A 263 3.88 19.23 4.89
C TRP A 263 4.66 20.13 3.94
N GLU A 264 3.98 20.93 3.12
CA GLU A 264 4.63 21.82 2.16
C GLU A 264 5.31 23.01 2.86
N SER A 265 4.55 23.80 3.62
CA SER A 265 5.01 25.08 4.16
C SER A 265 5.88 24.99 5.41
N TYR A 266 5.73 23.92 6.21
CA TYR A 266 6.45 23.75 7.46
C TYR A 266 7.51 22.64 7.38
N SER A 267 7.17 21.47 6.82
CA SER A 267 8.12 20.36 6.68
C SER A 267 9.05 20.50 5.46
N GLY A 268 8.64 21.23 4.43
CA GLY A 268 9.40 21.42 3.19
C GLY A 268 9.20 20.32 2.14
N ARG A 269 8.04 19.66 2.13
CA ARG A 269 7.69 18.65 1.10
C ARG A 269 7.28 19.31 -0.23
N PRO A 270 7.44 18.63 -1.38
CA PRO A 270 8.01 17.29 -1.54
C PRO A 270 9.53 17.26 -1.31
N THR A 271 10.03 16.17 -0.74
CA THR A 271 11.49 16.02 -0.59
C THR A 271 12.12 15.65 -1.94
N PRO A 272 13.34 16.10 -2.26
CA PRO A 272 13.99 15.79 -3.53
C PRO A 272 14.23 14.29 -3.76
N LEU A 273 14.25 13.91 -5.04
CA LEU A 273 14.87 12.68 -5.54
C LEU A 273 16.25 13.07 -6.08
N THR A 274 17.33 12.44 -5.59
CA THR A 274 18.70 12.75 -5.99
C THR A 274 19.35 11.54 -6.66
N LYS A 275 19.73 11.67 -7.93
CA LYS A 275 20.62 10.72 -8.60
C LYS A 275 22.04 10.86 -8.05
N ALA A 276 22.57 9.81 -7.42
CA ALA A 276 23.91 9.80 -6.82
C ALA A 276 24.96 9.40 -7.87
N GLU A 277 25.32 10.33 -8.75
CA GLU A 277 26.14 10.06 -9.93
C GLU A 277 27.57 9.61 -9.57
N ARG A 278 28.24 10.29 -8.65
CA ARG A 278 29.63 9.97 -8.27
C ARG A 278 29.72 8.63 -7.56
N LEU A 279 28.72 8.32 -6.75
CA LEU A 279 28.57 7.04 -6.08
C LEU A 279 28.27 5.93 -7.09
N THR A 280 27.37 6.17 -8.04
CA THR A 280 27.06 5.23 -9.12
C THR A 280 28.32 4.90 -9.92
N ASP A 281 29.08 5.91 -10.33
CA ASP A 281 30.34 5.73 -11.06
C ASP A 281 31.38 4.97 -10.25
N PHE A 282 31.49 5.27 -8.96
CA PHE A 282 32.39 4.58 -8.04
C PHE A 282 32.03 3.09 -7.87
N LEU A 283 30.75 2.75 -7.83
CA LEU A 283 30.28 1.36 -7.70
C LEU A 283 30.32 0.58 -9.02
N GLY A 284 30.23 1.28 -10.17
CA GLY A 284 30.43 0.72 -11.50
C GLY A 284 29.28 -0.13 -12.04
N GLY A 285 28.13 -0.18 -11.37
CA GLY A 285 26.98 -1.00 -11.73
C GLY A 285 25.66 -0.20 -11.82
N ALA A 286 24.59 -0.71 -11.23
CA ALA A 286 23.27 -0.07 -11.28
C ALA A 286 23.27 1.38 -10.74
N THR A 287 22.38 2.20 -11.30
CA THR A 287 22.26 3.63 -10.91
C THR A 287 21.57 3.77 -9.57
N ILE A 288 22.15 4.54 -8.65
CA ILE A 288 21.57 4.80 -7.33
C ILE A 288 20.84 6.15 -7.32
N TYR A 289 19.59 6.12 -6.86
CA TYR A 289 18.78 7.28 -6.52
C TYR A 289 18.50 7.31 -5.02
N LEU A 290 18.46 8.50 -4.45
CA LEU A 290 18.22 8.74 -3.02
C LEU A 290 16.93 9.56 -2.86
N LYS A 291 15.96 9.03 -2.12
CA LYS A 291 14.80 9.82 -1.64
C LYS A 291 15.19 10.56 -0.36
N ARG A 292 15.24 11.89 -0.44
CA ARG A 292 15.93 12.76 0.53
C ARG A 292 15.09 13.14 1.75
N GLU A 293 14.62 12.15 2.52
CA GLU A 293 13.88 12.40 3.76
C GLU A 293 14.76 13.03 4.88
N ASP A 294 16.08 13.01 4.70
CA ASP A 294 17.08 13.74 5.50
C ASP A 294 16.91 15.27 5.45
N LEU A 295 16.29 15.78 4.38
CA LEU A 295 16.07 17.22 4.17
C LEU A 295 14.76 17.74 4.76
N ASN A 296 13.90 16.87 5.29
CA ASN A 296 12.70 17.31 6.00
C ASN A 296 13.06 18.23 7.18
N HIS A 297 12.11 19.07 7.59
CA HIS A 297 12.18 19.69 8.91
C HIS A 297 12.40 18.63 9.99
N THR A 298 13.09 19.00 11.07
CA THR A 298 13.67 18.11 12.10
C THR A 298 14.78 17.15 11.64
N GLY A 299 14.89 16.84 10.34
CA GLY A 299 15.99 16.08 9.73
C GLY A 299 15.72 14.60 9.46
N ALA A 300 14.45 14.16 9.48
CA ALA A 300 14.09 12.76 9.22
C ALA A 300 12.61 12.61 8.81
N HIS A 301 12.27 11.47 8.21
CA HIS A 301 10.88 11.07 7.86
C HIS A 301 9.87 11.10 9.03
N LYS A 302 10.33 11.14 10.28
CA LYS A 302 9.45 11.09 11.47
C LYS A 302 8.46 12.25 11.53
N ILE A 303 8.84 13.41 10.99
CA ILE A 303 8.00 14.61 10.99
C ILE A 303 6.70 14.42 10.17
N ASN A 304 6.72 13.59 9.13
CA ASN A 304 5.54 13.32 8.29
C ASN A 304 4.38 12.79 9.14
N ASN A 305 4.68 11.76 9.92
CA ASN A 305 3.76 11.10 10.85
C ASN A 305 3.40 12.00 12.04
N ALA A 306 4.38 12.73 12.59
CA ALA A 306 4.15 13.60 13.74
C ALA A 306 3.18 14.75 13.43
N ILE A 307 3.30 15.39 12.28
CA ILE A 307 2.37 16.46 11.84
C ILE A 307 0.96 15.90 11.73
N ALA A 308 0.80 14.78 11.02
CA ALA A 308 -0.51 14.17 10.80
C ALA A 308 -1.19 13.74 12.10
N GLN A 309 -0.45 13.11 13.01
CA GLN A 309 -0.98 12.72 14.32
C GLN A 309 -1.28 13.92 15.23
N ALA A 310 -0.51 15.01 15.15
CA ALA A 310 -0.80 16.22 15.93
C ALA A 310 -2.09 16.94 15.45
N ILE A 311 -2.31 17.01 14.14
CA ILE A 311 -3.57 17.51 13.57
C ILE A 311 -4.74 16.62 14.02
N LEU A 312 -4.57 15.30 13.97
CA LEU A 312 -5.58 14.34 14.44
C LEU A 312 -5.86 14.52 15.94
N ALA A 313 -4.83 14.66 16.77
CA ALA A 313 -4.95 14.92 18.20
C ALA A 313 -5.78 16.19 18.48
N GLY A 314 -5.53 17.27 17.74
CA GLY A 314 -6.28 18.52 17.86
C GLY A 314 -7.74 18.35 17.50
N ARG A 315 -8.05 17.58 16.46
CA ARG A 315 -9.43 17.24 16.06
C ARG A 315 -10.14 16.34 17.06
N MET A 316 -9.40 15.51 17.78
CA MET A 316 -9.90 14.72 18.91
C MET A 316 -10.03 15.55 20.20
N GLY A 317 -9.72 16.86 20.17
CA GLY A 317 -9.79 17.76 21.31
C GLY A 317 -8.69 17.55 22.36
N LYS A 318 -7.69 16.72 22.07
CA LYS A 318 -6.58 16.42 23.00
C LYS A 318 -5.67 17.64 23.10
N GLN A 319 -5.21 17.94 24.31
CA GLN A 319 -4.38 19.12 24.61
C GLN A 319 -2.93 18.74 24.90
N GLN A 320 -2.68 17.46 25.17
CA GLN A 320 -1.37 16.92 25.53
C GLN A 320 -0.95 15.82 24.57
N ILE A 321 0.32 15.83 24.19
CA ILE A 321 0.98 14.77 23.43
C ILE A 321 1.95 14.06 24.36
N ILE A 322 1.92 12.73 24.34
CA ILE A 322 3.00 11.90 24.87
C ILE A 322 3.68 11.13 23.73
N ALA A 323 4.98 10.89 23.88
CA ALA A 323 5.75 10.06 22.96
C ALA A 323 6.86 9.32 23.70
N GLU A 324 7.35 8.24 23.11
CA GLU A 324 8.53 7.48 23.51
C GLU A 324 9.72 7.83 22.60
N THR A 325 10.96 7.68 23.06
CA THR A 325 12.10 7.79 22.13
C THR A 325 13.34 7.05 22.60
N GLY A 326 14.09 6.50 21.64
CA GLY A 326 15.43 5.94 21.82
C GLY A 326 16.46 6.92 21.27
N ALA A 327 16.72 6.88 19.96
CA ALA A 327 17.63 7.81 19.27
C ALA A 327 17.28 9.33 19.42
N GLY A 328 16.10 9.67 19.93
CA GLY A 328 15.66 11.05 20.17
C GLY A 328 14.98 11.73 18.98
N GLN A 329 15.08 11.20 17.76
CA GLN A 329 14.46 11.84 16.58
C GLN A 329 12.94 11.87 16.64
N HIS A 330 12.30 10.79 17.11
CA HIS A 330 10.85 10.78 17.31
C HIS A 330 10.44 11.78 18.39
N GLY A 331 11.17 11.81 19.51
CA GLY A 331 10.91 12.76 20.58
C GLY A 331 11.07 14.22 20.14
N VAL A 332 12.10 14.53 19.33
CA VAL A 332 12.28 15.86 18.74
C VAL A 332 11.13 16.20 17.78
N ALA A 333 10.68 15.26 16.94
CA ALA A 333 9.53 15.47 16.07
C ALA A 333 8.24 15.73 16.86
N ALA A 334 7.97 14.93 17.90
CA ALA A 334 6.82 15.11 18.80
C ALA A 334 6.85 16.46 19.53
N ALA A 335 8.00 16.84 20.10
CA ALA A 335 8.20 18.14 20.73
C ALA A 335 8.00 19.30 19.74
N THR A 336 8.49 19.14 18.51
CA THR A 336 8.36 20.15 17.45
C THR A 336 6.90 20.39 17.07
N VAL A 337 6.14 19.32 16.83
CA VAL A 337 4.72 19.47 16.44
C VAL A 337 3.87 19.93 17.62
N ALA A 338 4.16 19.48 18.84
CA ALA A 338 3.45 19.97 20.01
C ALA A 338 3.64 21.48 20.19
N ALA A 339 4.87 22.00 20.07
CA ALA A 339 5.14 23.42 20.09
C ALA A 339 4.41 24.17 18.95
N ARG A 340 4.43 23.60 17.74
CA ARG A 340 3.77 24.17 16.54
C ARG A 340 2.25 24.29 16.69
N PHE A 341 1.61 23.29 17.30
CA PHE A 341 0.16 23.21 17.46
C PHE A 341 -0.33 23.69 18.84
N GLY A 342 0.55 24.22 19.69
CA GLY A 342 0.19 24.76 21.00
C GLY A 342 -0.22 23.69 22.02
N MET A 343 0.31 22.48 21.90
CA MET A 343 0.06 21.36 22.81
C MET A 343 1.22 21.18 23.80
N SER A 344 0.93 20.70 25.02
CA SER A 344 1.99 20.29 25.94
C SER A 344 2.57 18.94 25.51
N CYS A 345 3.88 18.72 25.68
CA CYS A 345 4.54 17.49 25.28
C CYS A 345 5.33 16.85 26.42
N LYS A 346 5.14 15.55 26.62
CA LYS A 346 5.98 14.71 27.47
C LYS A 346 6.64 13.61 26.64
N VAL A 347 7.95 13.50 26.71
CA VAL A 347 8.72 12.48 25.98
C VAL A 347 9.39 11.55 26.98
N PHE A 348 9.04 10.27 26.94
CA PHE A 348 9.66 9.22 27.73
C PHE A 348 10.92 8.71 27.02
N MET A 349 12.03 8.68 27.73
CA MET A 349 13.32 8.27 27.17
C MET A 349 14.12 7.47 28.21
N GLY A 350 14.68 6.34 27.77
CA GLY A 350 15.52 5.49 28.62
C GLY A 350 16.76 6.22 29.13
N GLU A 351 17.18 5.96 30.37
CA GLU A 351 18.36 6.62 30.95
C GLU A 351 19.64 6.42 30.11
N GLU A 352 19.83 5.25 29.51
CA GLU A 352 21.01 5.01 28.67
C GLU A 352 20.94 5.81 27.38
N ASP A 353 19.78 5.83 26.74
CA ASP A 353 19.55 6.59 25.52
C ASP A 353 19.71 8.10 25.76
N MET A 354 19.23 8.61 26.90
CA MET A 354 19.42 10.02 27.29
C MET A 354 20.89 10.41 27.37
N LYS A 355 21.77 9.52 27.84
CA LYS A 355 23.22 9.77 27.90
C LYS A 355 23.84 9.73 26.51
N ARG A 356 23.47 8.74 25.69
CA ARG A 356 23.99 8.56 24.33
C ARG A 356 23.53 9.67 23.38
N GLN A 357 22.38 10.28 23.65
CA GLN A 357 21.69 11.24 22.75
C GLN A 357 21.39 12.57 23.45
N GLU A 358 22.33 13.07 24.26
CA GLU A 358 22.19 14.29 25.06
C GLU A 358 21.76 15.51 24.21
N LEU A 359 22.28 15.62 22.99
CA LEU A 359 21.91 16.70 22.07
C LEU A 359 20.42 16.70 21.73
N ASN A 360 19.81 15.54 21.51
CA ASN A 360 18.37 15.45 21.23
C ASN A 360 17.54 15.70 22.50
N VAL A 361 18.01 15.28 23.67
CA VAL A 361 17.39 15.64 24.97
C VAL A 361 17.34 17.16 25.13
N PHE A 362 18.44 17.84 24.86
CA PHE A 362 18.50 19.29 24.91
C PHE A 362 17.56 19.95 23.90
N ARG A 363 17.53 19.48 22.64
CA ARG A 363 16.61 19.98 21.61
C ARG A 363 15.14 19.84 22.01
N MET A 364 14.74 18.70 22.59
CA MET A 364 13.37 18.49 23.07
C MET A 364 13.00 19.50 24.16
N ARG A 365 13.88 19.71 25.13
CA ARG A 365 13.66 20.70 26.21
C ARG A 365 13.60 22.13 25.68
N LEU A 366 14.44 22.47 24.70
CA LEU A 366 14.42 23.78 24.04
C LEU A 366 13.09 24.05 23.31
N LEU A 367 12.47 23.00 22.76
CA LEU A 367 11.14 23.04 22.16
C LEU A 367 9.99 23.05 23.20
N GLY A 368 10.29 23.05 24.50
CA GLY A 368 9.30 23.11 25.57
C GLY A 368 8.74 21.77 26.01
N ALA A 369 9.27 20.65 25.53
CA ALA A 369 8.85 19.32 25.98
C ALA A 369 9.48 18.93 27.32
N GLU A 370 8.69 18.27 28.16
CA GLU A 370 9.18 17.60 29.37
C GLU A 370 9.79 16.25 28.98
N VAL A 371 11.10 16.07 29.18
CA VAL A 371 11.78 14.80 28.90
C VAL A 371 11.87 13.97 30.18
N ILE A 372 11.07 12.90 30.22
CA ILE A 372 10.90 12.01 31.37
C ILE A 372 11.89 10.86 31.26
N LYS A 373 12.76 10.75 32.27
CA LYS A 373 13.78 9.71 32.38
C LYS A 373 13.17 8.39 32.84
N VAL A 374 13.41 7.32 32.08
CA VAL A 374 12.97 5.97 32.42
C VAL A 374 14.15 5.15 32.95
N THR A 375 14.05 4.71 34.21
CA THR A 375 15.11 3.97 34.93
C THR A 375 14.78 2.49 35.16
N SER A 376 13.57 2.05 34.80
CA SER A 376 13.13 0.66 34.89
C SER A 376 13.73 -0.19 33.75
N GLY A 377 13.87 -1.49 33.99
CA GLY A 377 14.27 -2.45 32.97
C GLY A 377 15.69 -2.23 32.42
N GLY A 378 15.84 -2.42 31.11
CA GLY A 378 17.07 -2.19 30.36
C GLY A 378 17.38 -0.70 30.13
N ARG A 379 16.43 0.19 30.44
CA ARG A 379 16.56 1.65 30.36
C ARG A 379 16.82 2.14 28.93
N THR A 380 16.16 1.47 27.98
CA THR A 380 16.20 1.75 26.54
C THR A 380 14.80 2.07 26.00
N LEU A 381 14.66 2.18 24.67
CA LEU A 381 13.40 2.41 23.96
C LEU A 381 12.24 1.49 24.41
N LYS A 382 12.49 0.20 24.65
CA LYS A 382 11.45 -0.74 25.10
C LYS A 382 10.80 -0.27 26.41
N ASP A 383 11.60 0.14 27.37
CA ASP A 383 11.11 0.59 28.68
C ASP A 383 10.42 1.95 28.58
N ALA A 384 10.93 2.85 27.72
CA ALA A 384 10.28 4.12 27.42
C ALA A 384 8.87 3.93 26.83
N THR A 385 8.69 2.97 25.91
CA THR A 385 7.38 2.59 25.36
C THR A 385 6.43 2.10 26.45
N ASN A 386 6.92 1.24 27.36
CA ASN A 386 6.11 0.73 28.47
C ASN A 386 5.60 1.85 29.38
N GLU A 387 6.48 2.80 29.74
CA GLU A 387 6.10 3.94 30.58
C GLU A 387 5.15 4.90 29.85
N ALA A 388 5.36 5.16 28.56
CA ALA A 388 4.46 5.98 27.76
C ALA A 388 3.04 5.37 27.70
N ILE A 389 2.93 4.06 27.46
CA ILE A 389 1.64 3.36 27.47
C ILE A 389 0.98 3.43 28.85
N ARG A 390 1.73 3.21 29.95
CA ARG A 390 1.20 3.33 31.33
C ARG A 390 0.69 4.74 31.63
N HIS A 391 1.40 5.75 31.18
CA HIS A 391 0.96 7.14 31.30
C HIS A 391 -0.33 7.37 30.51
N TRP A 392 -0.40 6.84 29.29
CA TRP A 392 -1.57 6.98 28.44
C TRP A 392 -2.83 6.39 29.08
N VAL A 393 -2.74 5.18 29.66
CA VAL A 393 -3.86 4.51 30.34
C VAL A 393 -4.52 5.41 31.38
N THR A 394 -3.73 6.20 32.09
CA THR A 394 -4.20 7.04 33.19
C THR A 394 -4.65 8.44 32.75
N HIS A 395 -4.39 8.83 31.49
CA HIS A 395 -4.65 10.17 30.93
C HIS A 395 -5.35 10.14 29.55
N VAL A 396 -6.05 9.05 29.22
CA VAL A 396 -6.72 8.85 27.92
C VAL A 396 -7.64 10.00 27.49
N ASN A 397 -8.27 10.70 28.45
CA ASN A 397 -9.26 11.74 28.14
C ASN A 397 -8.65 12.98 27.49
N ASP A 398 -7.49 13.46 27.97
CA ASP A 398 -6.87 14.72 27.56
C ASP A 398 -5.55 14.54 26.77
N THR A 399 -5.02 13.32 26.76
CA THR A 399 -3.70 12.99 26.21
C THR A 399 -3.77 12.09 24.99
N PHE A 400 -3.06 12.49 23.94
CA PHE A 400 -2.85 11.71 22.72
C PHE A 400 -1.48 11.03 22.76
N TYR A 401 -1.43 9.72 22.50
CA TYR A 401 -0.17 8.99 22.35
C TYR A 401 0.31 9.05 20.90
N LEU A 402 1.35 9.83 20.65
CA LEU A 402 1.94 10.01 19.34
C LEU A 402 3.01 8.93 19.11
N ILE A 403 2.60 7.81 18.51
CA ILE A 403 3.50 6.67 18.27
C ILE A 403 4.53 6.97 17.17
N GLY A 404 5.76 6.47 17.34
CA GLY A 404 6.89 6.78 16.46
C GLY A 404 7.13 5.87 15.27
N SER A 405 6.41 4.76 15.15
CA SER A 405 6.60 3.83 14.03
C SER A 405 5.34 3.02 13.72
N ALA A 406 5.35 2.29 12.60
CA ALA A 406 4.27 1.40 12.15
C ALA A 406 4.20 0.10 12.98
N VAL A 407 4.19 0.25 14.30
CA VAL A 407 4.12 -0.80 15.32
C VAL A 407 2.92 -0.53 16.23
N GLY A 408 2.72 -1.38 17.23
CA GLY A 408 1.66 -1.19 18.22
C GLY A 408 0.30 -1.74 17.77
N PRO A 409 -0.73 -1.60 18.62
CA PRO A 409 -2.06 -2.11 18.32
C PRO A 409 -2.70 -1.32 17.18
N HIS A 410 -3.62 -1.95 16.46
CA HIS A 410 -4.50 -1.23 15.53
C HIS A 410 -5.25 -0.09 16.25
N PRO A 411 -5.36 1.12 15.67
CA PRO A 411 -5.11 1.49 14.27
C PRO A 411 -3.69 1.97 13.94
N TYR A 412 -2.75 1.99 14.89
CA TYR A 412 -1.45 2.64 14.71
C TYR A 412 -0.65 2.17 13.49
N PRO A 413 -0.46 0.86 13.22
CA PRO A 413 0.31 0.43 12.04
C PRO A 413 -0.26 0.97 10.72
N LYS A 414 -1.58 0.86 10.53
CA LYS A 414 -2.29 1.36 9.34
C LYS A 414 -2.20 2.88 9.24
N MET A 415 -2.43 3.58 10.36
CA MET A 415 -2.40 5.04 10.42
C MET A 415 -1.01 5.60 10.08
N VAL A 416 0.04 5.07 10.72
CA VAL A 416 1.41 5.50 10.47
C VAL A 416 1.84 5.21 9.03
N ARG A 417 1.44 4.08 8.45
CA ARG A 417 1.64 3.79 7.03
C ARG A 417 1.02 4.86 6.15
N GLU A 418 -0.26 5.18 6.35
CA GLU A 418 -0.96 6.18 5.51
C GLU A 418 -0.28 7.55 5.54
N PHE A 419 0.18 7.97 6.73
CA PHE A 419 0.87 9.25 6.90
C PHE A 419 2.30 9.23 6.35
N GLN A 420 2.96 8.07 6.32
CA GLN A 420 4.29 7.92 5.71
C GLN A 420 4.24 7.61 4.21
N ALA A 421 3.08 7.19 3.67
CA ALA A 421 2.91 6.83 2.26
C ALA A 421 3.19 8.00 1.29
N VAL A 422 3.23 9.24 1.80
CA VAL A 422 3.70 10.41 1.06
C VAL A 422 5.11 10.21 0.47
N ILE A 423 5.99 9.47 1.18
CA ILE A 423 7.35 9.16 0.73
C ILE A 423 7.33 8.38 -0.59
N GLY A 424 6.57 7.28 -0.64
CA GLY A 424 6.47 6.45 -1.84
C GLY A 424 5.66 7.12 -2.95
N ARG A 425 4.61 7.89 -2.62
CA ARG A 425 3.78 8.62 -3.61
C ARG A 425 4.62 9.64 -4.36
N GLU A 426 5.39 10.45 -3.63
CA GLU A 426 6.33 11.39 -4.23
C GLU A 426 7.42 10.68 -5.01
N SER A 427 8.03 9.64 -4.43
CA SER A 427 9.09 8.87 -5.09
C SER A 427 8.62 8.30 -6.43
N LYS A 428 7.43 7.69 -6.48
CA LYS A 428 6.86 7.15 -7.71
C LYS A 428 6.66 8.24 -8.76
N ALA A 429 6.06 9.36 -8.39
CA ALA A 429 5.82 10.48 -9.30
C ALA A 429 7.14 11.09 -9.83
N GLN A 430 8.09 11.35 -8.93
CA GLN A 430 9.40 11.92 -9.26
C GLN A 430 10.22 10.99 -10.15
N PHE A 431 10.25 9.69 -9.83
CA PHE A 431 11.06 8.72 -10.56
C PHE A 431 10.51 8.44 -11.97
N LEU A 432 9.18 8.43 -12.13
CA LEU A 432 8.53 8.36 -13.45
C LEU A 432 8.83 9.62 -14.27
N ALA A 433 8.75 10.80 -13.65
CA ALA A 433 9.06 12.07 -14.32
C ALA A 433 10.52 12.17 -14.76
N GLU A 434 11.46 11.68 -13.94
CA GLU A 434 12.90 11.76 -14.21
C GLU A 434 13.39 10.67 -15.17
N THR A 435 12.85 9.44 -15.06
CA THR A 435 13.43 8.27 -15.73
C THR A 435 12.51 7.56 -16.73
N GLY A 436 11.23 7.92 -16.80
CA GLY A 436 10.23 7.33 -17.68
C GLY A 436 9.80 5.90 -17.31
N SER A 437 10.35 5.31 -16.24
CA SER A 437 10.02 3.97 -15.74
C SER A 437 9.92 3.99 -14.21
N LEU A 438 9.47 2.89 -13.60
CA LEU A 438 9.63 2.66 -12.16
C LEU A 438 11.09 2.21 -11.86
N PRO A 439 11.55 2.28 -10.59
CA PRO A 439 12.83 1.69 -10.19
C PRO A 439 12.76 0.15 -10.26
N ASP A 440 13.89 -0.50 -10.48
CA ASP A 440 13.96 -1.97 -10.46
C ASP A 440 13.95 -2.53 -9.03
N GLU A 441 14.53 -1.79 -8.09
CA GLU A 441 14.58 -2.14 -6.68
C GLU A 441 14.48 -0.92 -5.76
N ILE A 442 13.71 -1.04 -4.69
CA ILE A 442 13.58 -0.03 -3.64
C ILE A 442 14.10 -0.61 -2.33
N ILE A 443 14.99 0.12 -1.66
CA ILE A 443 15.69 -0.32 -0.46
C ILE A 443 15.48 0.69 0.68
N ALA A 444 15.11 0.20 1.86
CA ALA A 444 14.89 1.04 3.05
C ALA A 444 15.29 0.31 4.33
N CYS A 445 15.76 1.04 5.34
CA CYS A 445 16.14 0.46 6.63
C CYS A 445 14.90 0.16 7.48
N VAL A 446 14.97 -0.89 8.29
CA VAL A 446 13.82 -1.40 9.05
C VAL A 446 14.21 -1.59 10.51
N GLY A 447 13.81 -0.62 11.35
CA GLY A 447 13.66 -0.80 12.80
C GLY A 447 12.21 -1.20 13.07
N GLY A 448 11.40 -0.28 13.60
CA GLY A 448 9.95 -0.47 13.64
C GLY A 448 9.22 -0.38 12.28
N GLY A 449 9.90 0.01 11.18
CA GLY A 449 9.38 -0.08 9.81
C GLY A 449 8.68 1.15 9.19
N SER A 450 8.45 2.24 9.90
CA SER A 450 7.69 3.41 9.37
C SER A 450 8.20 4.01 8.05
N ASN A 451 9.50 4.29 7.92
CA ASN A 451 10.07 4.81 6.66
C ASN A 451 9.95 3.80 5.51
N ALA A 452 10.19 2.53 5.81
CA ALA A 452 10.20 1.46 4.82
C ALA A 452 8.79 1.23 4.29
N ILE A 453 7.79 1.06 5.16
CA ILE A 453 6.40 0.89 4.70
C ILE A 453 5.87 2.14 3.99
N GLY A 454 6.22 3.35 4.44
CA GLY A 454 5.85 4.58 3.76
C GLY A 454 6.42 4.70 2.34
N MET A 455 7.63 4.17 2.14
CA MET A 455 8.26 4.07 0.83
C MET A 455 7.63 2.94 -0.01
N PHE A 456 7.44 1.76 0.56
CA PHE A 456 7.03 0.54 -0.15
C PHE A 456 5.56 0.50 -0.51
N TYR A 457 4.68 1.02 0.36
CA TYR A 457 3.23 0.85 0.22
C TYR A 457 2.69 1.32 -1.14
N PRO A 458 3.09 2.49 -1.67
CA PRO A 458 2.65 2.92 -3.00
C PRO A 458 3.14 2.02 -4.15
N PHE A 459 4.16 1.18 -3.94
CA PHE A 459 4.72 0.26 -4.93
C PHE A 459 4.32 -1.21 -4.70
N ILE A 460 3.47 -1.49 -3.70
CA ILE A 460 3.24 -2.85 -3.22
C ILE A 460 2.59 -3.77 -4.27
N GLU A 461 1.94 -3.19 -5.27
CA GLU A 461 1.30 -3.91 -6.38
C GLU A 461 2.11 -3.87 -7.68
N ASP A 462 3.16 -3.04 -7.75
CA ASP A 462 4.01 -2.95 -8.94
C ASP A 462 5.04 -4.09 -8.98
N ASP A 463 5.54 -4.37 -10.19
CA ASP A 463 6.66 -5.27 -10.43
C ASP A 463 8.00 -4.59 -10.10
N VAL A 464 8.16 -4.23 -8.82
CA VAL A 464 9.35 -3.58 -8.25
C VAL A 464 9.84 -4.42 -7.08
N ARG A 465 11.14 -4.74 -7.05
CA ARG A 465 11.74 -5.46 -5.92
C ARG A 465 11.78 -4.54 -4.71
N LEU A 466 11.33 -5.04 -3.56
CA LEU A 466 11.29 -4.29 -2.31
C LEU A 466 12.17 -5.00 -1.30
N THR A 467 13.15 -4.28 -0.75
CA THR A 467 14.13 -4.83 0.19
C THR A 467 14.17 -4.00 1.47
N GLY A 468 13.77 -4.60 2.59
CA GLY A 468 13.94 -4.06 3.92
C GLY A 468 15.29 -4.47 4.52
N VAL A 469 16.01 -3.55 5.13
CA VAL A 469 17.33 -3.82 5.74
C VAL A 469 17.28 -3.69 7.25
N GLU A 470 17.50 -4.80 7.96
CA GLU A 470 17.54 -4.86 9.43
C GLU A 470 18.98 -4.78 9.96
N ALA A 471 19.15 -4.33 11.20
CA ALA A 471 20.48 -4.21 11.79
C ALA A 471 20.97 -5.56 12.34
N ALA A 472 22.08 -6.05 11.79
CA ALA A 472 22.74 -7.26 12.26
C ALA A 472 23.64 -7.02 13.48
N GLY A 473 23.82 -5.77 13.92
CA GLY A 473 24.71 -5.42 15.03
C GLY A 473 26.13 -5.92 14.78
N LYS A 474 26.65 -6.76 15.70
CA LYS A 474 27.96 -7.41 15.55
C LYS A 474 27.93 -8.68 14.67
N GLY A 475 26.76 -9.04 14.16
CA GLY A 475 26.52 -10.17 13.26
C GLY A 475 25.37 -11.04 13.74
N VAL A 476 24.59 -11.58 12.80
CA VAL A 476 23.41 -12.41 13.09
C VAL A 476 23.74 -13.79 13.72
N GLU A 477 25.02 -14.16 13.75
CA GLU A 477 25.51 -15.36 14.43
C GLU A 477 25.90 -15.10 15.89
N THR A 478 25.80 -13.84 16.35
CA THR A 478 25.98 -13.43 17.74
C THR A 478 24.63 -13.09 18.37
N GLU A 479 24.58 -12.94 19.69
CA GLU A 479 23.38 -12.44 20.39
C GLU A 479 23.19 -10.92 20.24
N GLU A 480 24.22 -10.20 19.76
CA GLU A 480 24.23 -8.74 19.68
C GLU A 480 23.78 -8.26 18.30
N HIS A 481 22.47 -8.33 18.04
CA HIS A 481 21.84 -7.87 16.81
C HIS A 481 20.42 -7.33 17.04
N ALA A 482 19.85 -6.63 16.05
CA ALA A 482 18.44 -6.26 15.99
C ALA A 482 17.75 -6.82 14.73
N ALA A 483 18.21 -7.98 14.26
CA ALA A 483 17.72 -8.65 13.06
C ALA A 483 16.44 -9.47 13.34
N THR A 484 15.36 -8.78 13.72
CA THR A 484 14.07 -9.35 14.14
C THR A 484 13.41 -10.25 13.11
N LEU A 485 13.43 -9.90 11.82
CA LEU A 485 12.83 -10.75 10.79
C LEU A 485 13.77 -11.90 10.41
N THR A 486 15.08 -11.72 10.49
CA THR A 486 16.03 -12.83 10.23
C THR A 486 16.00 -13.88 11.34
N LYS A 487 16.06 -13.50 12.62
CA LYS A 487 16.25 -14.43 13.76
C LYS A 487 15.08 -14.50 14.73
N GLY A 488 14.11 -13.58 14.66
CA GLY A 488 13.00 -13.52 15.59
C GLY A 488 11.93 -14.59 15.38
N LYS A 489 11.05 -14.71 16.37
CA LYS A 489 9.91 -15.63 16.41
C LYS A 489 8.60 -14.86 16.56
N LYS A 490 7.48 -15.47 16.14
CA LYS A 490 6.15 -14.87 16.29
C LYS A 490 5.81 -14.68 17.77
N GLY A 491 5.24 -13.53 18.12
CA GLY A 491 4.76 -13.27 19.48
C GLY A 491 4.14 -11.89 19.60
N VAL A 492 3.66 -11.57 20.80
CA VAL A 492 2.94 -10.33 21.08
C VAL A 492 3.85 -9.38 21.83
N LEU A 493 4.09 -8.20 21.26
CA LEU A 493 4.85 -7.13 21.89
C LEU A 493 4.18 -5.79 21.62
N HIS A 494 4.10 -4.96 22.66
CA HIS A 494 3.56 -3.59 22.59
C HIS A 494 2.18 -3.48 21.92
N GLY A 495 1.31 -4.49 22.06
CA GLY A 495 -0.08 -4.42 21.60
C GLY A 495 -0.40 -5.07 20.25
N ALA A 496 0.57 -5.70 19.58
CA ALA A 496 0.32 -6.41 18.32
C ALA A 496 1.06 -7.76 18.26
N LEU A 497 0.46 -8.71 17.55
CA LEU A 497 1.14 -9.94 17.12
C LEU A 497 2.06 -9.63 15.94
N SER A 498 3.34 -9.96 16.06
CA SER A 498 4.34 -9.74 15.02
C SER A 498 5.52 -10.71 15.20
N TYR A 499 6.64 -10.48 14.53
CA TYR A 499 7.93 -11.08 14.90
C TYR A 499 8.62 -10.23 15.98
N LEU A 500 9.31 -10.91 16.90
CA LEU A 500 10.19 -10.28 17.86
C LEU A 500 11.36 -11.20 18.26
N LEU A 501 12.43 -10.61 18.78
CA LEU A 501 13.54 -11.31 19.41
C LEU A 501 13.13 -11.79 20.81
N GLN A 502 13.06 -13.10 21.00
CA GLN A 502 12.66 -13.72 22.26
C GLN A 502 13.33 -15.09 22.47
N ASP A 503 13.56 -15.43 23.73
CA ASP A 503 14.11 -16.72 24.15
C ASP A 503 13.05 -17.85 24.11
N GLU A 504 13.41 -19.06 24.55
CA GLU A 504 12.48 -20.19 24.60
C GLU A 504 11.36 -20.02 25.64
N GLY A 505 11.56 -19.17 26.65
CA GLY A 505 10.57 -18.82 27.67
C GLY A 505 9.62 -17.71 27.22
N GLY A 506 9.83 -17.11 26.04
CA GLY A 506 9.06 -15.97 25.56
C GLY A 506 9.48 -14.64 26.19
N ASN A 507 10.64 -14.57 26.86
CA ASN A 507 11.19 -13.30 27.34
C ASN A 507 11.85 -12.56 26.18
N ILE A 508 11.71 -11.24 26.19
CA ILE A 508 12.32 -10.36 25.17
C ILE A 508 13.84 -10.40 25.30
N ILE A 509 14.51 -10.71 24.20
CA ILE A 509 15.97 -10.55 24.07
C ILE A 509 16.22 -9.08 23.75
N GLU A 510 17.12 -8.44 24.51
CA GLU A 510 17.49 -7.04 24.24
C GLU A 510 18.20 -6.97 22.88
N PRO A 511 17.74 -6.09 21.97
CA PRO A 511 18.40 -5.90 20.69
C PRO A 511 19.76 -5.20 20.88
N TYR A 512 20.58 -5.27 19.84
CA TYR A 512 21.77 -4.42 19.74
C TYR A 512 21.98 -3.93 18.31
N SER A 513 22.29 -2.64 18.18
CA SER A 513 22.91 -2.03 17.01
C SER A 513 23.64 -0.75 17.41
N VAL A 514 24.69 -0.39 16.67
CA VAL A 514 25.29 0.96 16.76
C VAL A 514 24.27 2.06 16.41
N SER A 515 23.20 1.72 15.70
CA SER A 515 22.11 2.61 15.32
C SER A 515 20.93 2.51 16.28
N ALA A 516 20.79 3.50 17.18
CA ALA A 516 19.71 3.54 18.16
C ALA A 516 18.28 3.54 17.54
N GLY A 517 18.12 3.96 16.28
CA GLY A 517 16.82 3.91 15.59
C GLY A 517 16.44 2.54 15.01
N LEU A 518 17.41 1.62 14.90
CA LEU A 518 17.19 0.22 14.51
C LEU A 518 17.24 -0.74 15.71
N ASP A 519 17.68 -0.25 16.87
CA ASP A 519 17.81 -1.00 18.12
C ASP A 519 16.45 -1.28 18.79
N TYR A 520 15.63 -2.12 18.14
CA TYR A 520 14.28 -2.47 18.58
C TYR A 520 14.05 -3.97 18.39
N PRO A 521 13.52 -4.71 19.39
CA PRO A 521 13.44 -6.17 19.29
C PRO A 521 12.26 -6.65 18.44
N GLY A 522 11.26 -5.80 18.16
CA GLY A 522 10.05 -6.14 17.41
C GLY A 522 10.04 -5.61 15.98
N ILE A 523 8.94 -5.85 15.26
CA ILE A 523 8.73 -5.31 13.92
C ILE A 523 7.27 -4.93 13.69
N GLY A 524 7.00 -3.97 12.80
CA GLY A 524 5.64 -3.64 12.37
C GLY A 524 4.91 -4.85 11.77
N PRO A 525 3.63 -5.09 12.11
CA PRO A 525 2.91 -6.29 11.70
C PRO A 525 2.72 -6.38 10.17
N GLU A 526 2.64 -5.25 9.47
CA GLU A 526 2.56 -5.23 8.01
C GLU A 526 3.86 -5.72 7.36
N HIS A 527 5.03 -5.42 7.96
CA HIS A 527 6.30 -5.97 7.48
C HIS A 527 6.40 -7.48 7.71
N ALA A 528 5.90 -7.98 8.84
CA ALA A 528 5.80 -9.42 9.10
C ALA A 528 4.93 -10.12 8.05
N TYR A 529 3.77 -9.56 7.73
CA TYR A 529 2.90 -10.04 6.66
C TYR A 529 3.59 -10.02 5.28
N LEU A 530 4.28 -8.92 4.95
CA LEU A 530 4.98 -8.76 3.68
C LEU A 530 6.18 -9.70 3.51
N ARG A 531 6.82 -10.09 4.61
CA ARG A 531 7.84 -11.14 4.63
C ARG A 531 7.22 -12.50 4.33
N ASP A 532 6.19 -12.88 5.09
CA ASP A 532 5.58 -14.22 5.00
C ASP A 532 4.91 -14.46 3.64
N THR A 533 4.42 -13.40 3.00
CA THR A 533 3.87 -13.44 1.63
C THR A 533 4.95 -13.39 0.54
N GLY A 534 6.21 -13.15 0.90
CA GLY A 534 7.32 -13.02 -0.04
C GLY A 534 7.30 -11.75 -0.88
N ARG A 535 6.46 -10.75 -0.55
CA ARG A 535 6.37 -9.51 -1.31
C ARG A 535 7.57 -8.58 -1.06
N VAL A 536 8.10 -8.57 0.16
CA VAL A 536 9.29 -7.80 0.54
C VAL A 536 10.35 -8.76 1.04
N ASN A 537 11.56 -8.61 0.51
CA ASN A 537 12.73 -9.33 1.00
C ASN A 537 13.35 -8.59 2.19
N TYR A 538 13.80 -9.29 3.22
CA TYR A 538 14.47 -8.68 4.37
C TYR A 538 15.87 -9.24 4.54
N VAL A 539 16.84 -8.35 4.73
CA VAL A 539 18.26 -8.71 4.79
C VAL A 539 18.94 -8.03 5.99
N PRO A 540 19.81 -8.74 6.72
CA PRO A 540 20.59 -8.14 7.80
C PRO A 540 21.85 -7.46 7.28
N VAL A 541 22.23 -6.33 7.87
CA VAL A 541 23.50 -5.60 7.61
C VAL A 541 24.21 -5.29 8.93
N ALA A 542 25.49 -5.61 9.03
CA ALA A 542 26.29 -5.37 10.24
C ALA A 542 26.70 -3.92 10.43
N ASP A 543 27.00 -3.55 11.68
CA ASP A 543 27.37 -2.19 12.07
C ASP A 543 28.54 -1.65 11.23
N GLN A 544 29.58 -2.47 11.01
CA GLN A 544 30.74 -2.06 10.21
C GLN A 544 30.38 -1.77 8.75
N GLU A 545 29.52 -2.61 8.14
CA GLU A 545 29.09 -2.41 6.76
C GLU A 545 28.30 -1.10 6.61
N ALA A 546 27.44 -0.79 7.59
CA ALA A 546 26.71 0.48 7.63
C ALA A 546 27.65 1.68 7.77
N LEU A 547 28.65 1.61 8.66
CA LEU A 547 29.62 2.69 8.86
C LEU A 547 30.51 2.93 7.64
N ASP A 548 30.90 1.87 6.93
CA ASP A 548 31.65 1.99 5.67
C ASP A 548 30.81 2.64 4.58
N ALA A 549 29.52 2.29 4.51
CA ALA A 549 28.58 2.90 3.56
C ALA A 549 28.32 4.38 3.88
N LEU A 550 28.21 4.73 5.15
CA LEU A 550 28.10 6.12 5.63
C LEU A 550 29.30 6.94 5.15
N GLN A 551 30.52 6.47 5.43
CA GLN A 551 31.76 7.14 5.01
C GLN A 551 31.83 7.28 3.49
N THR A 552 31.45 6.23 2.76
CA THR A 552 31.42 6.26 1.29
C THR A 552 30.46 7.33 0.78
N LEU A 553 29.23 7.42 1.31
CA LEU A 553 28.29 8.45 0.88
C LEU A 553 28.81 9.86 1.19
N CYS A 554 29.40 10.07 2.38
CA CYS A 554 30.00 11.34 2.76
C CYS A 554 31.09 11.76 1.76
N GLN A 555 32.01 10.85 1.42
CA GLN A 555 33.16 11.15 0.56
C GLN A 555 32.79 11.28 -0.92
N ARG A 556 31.78 10.56 -1.39
CA ARG A 556 31.39 10.54 -2.80
C ARG A 556 30.34 11.59 -3.15
N GLU A 557 29.39 11.83 -2.26
CA GLU A 557 28.23 12.70 -2.52
C GLU A 557 28.15 13.91 -1.57
N GLY A 558 28.99 14.00 -0.54
CA GLY A 558 28.93 15.11 0.41
C GLY A 558 27.67 15.12 1.27
N ILE A 559 27.03 13.96 1.42
CA ILE A 559 25.81 13.78 2.21
C ILE A 559 26.18 12.97 3.46
N LEU A 560 25.87 13.50 4.64
CA LEU A 560 26.02 12.81 5.92
C LEU A 560 24.70 12.10 6.29
N PRO A 561 24.55 10.78 6.00
CA PRO A 561 23.32 10.06 6.31
C PRO A 561 23.24 9.72 7.79
N ALA A 562 22.04 9.50 8.29
CA ALA A 562 21.86 8.83 9.57
C ALA A 562 22.38 7.38 9.50
N ILE A 563 22.88 6.84 10.62
CA ILE A 563 23.41 5.46 10.65
C ILE A 563 22.30 4.46 10.29
N GLU A 564 21.05 4.72 10.64
CA GLU A 564 19.88 3.94 10.20
C GLU A 564 19.84 3.83 8.67
N SER A 565 19.90 4.97 7.97
CA SER A 565 19.87 5.00 6.50
C SER A 565 21.13 4.37 5.89
N ALA A 566 22.26 4.42 6.59
CA ALA A 566 23.50 3.80 6.17
C ALA A 566 23.41 2.26 6.05
N HIS A 567 22.54 1.60 6.82
CA HIS A 567 22.27 0.18 6.63
C HIS A 567 21.62 -0.10 5.26
N ALA A 568 20.62 0.70 4.88
CA ALA A 568 20.00 0.58 3.55
C ALA A 568 21.00 0.84 2.42
N LEU A 569 21.89 1.82 2.61
CA LEU A 569 22.96 2.15 1.67
C LEU A 569 23.97 1.01 1.53
N ALA A 570 24.41 0.40 2.63
CA ALA A 570 25.36 -0.71 2.59
C ALA A 570 24.86 -1.86 1.72
N HIS A 571 23.59 -2.27 1.91
CA HIS A 571 22.98 -3.28 1.05
C HIS A 571 22.85 -2.79 -0.41
N ALA A 572 22.39 -1.55 -0.62
CA ALA A 572 22.27 -0.96 -1.95
C ALA A 572 23.61 -0.94 -2.70
N PHE A 573 24.72 -0.69 -2.02
CA PHE A 573 26.05 -0.64 -2.64
C PHE A 573 26.51 -2.03 -3.09
N GLN A 574 26.21 -3.07 -2.28
CA GLN A 574 26.46 -4.46 -2.67
C GLN A 574 25.61 -4.85 -3.88
N ARG A 575 24.31 -4.53 -3.86
CA ARG A 575 23.38 -4.79 -4.96
C ARG A 575 23.80 -4.06 -6.24
N ALA A 576 24.13 -2.78 -6.14
CA ALA A 576 24.52 -1.97 -7.30
C ALA A 576 25.71 -2.58 -8.06
N LYS A 577 26.72 -3.09 -7.35
CA LYS A 577 27.90 -3.74 -7.95
C LYS A 577 27.57 -5.03 -8.70
N MET A 578 26.50 -5.73 -8.32
CA MET A 578 26.09 -7.00 -8.92
C MET A 578 25.11 -6.84 -10.09
N LEU A 579 24.43 -5.69 -10.17
CA LEU A 579 23.39 -5.41 -11.15
C LEU A 579 23.94 -4.67 -12.36
N PRO A 580 23.35 -4.86 -13.55
CA PRO A 580 23.78 -4.16 -14.76
C PRO A 580 23.51 -2.66 -14.65
N LYS A 581 24.30 -1.85 -15.38
CA LYS A 581 24.17 -0.38 -15.40
C LYS A 581 22.81 0.14 -15.89
N THR A 582 22.02 -0.71 -16.55
CA THR A 582 20.67 -0.40 -17.01
C THR A 582 19.65 -0.39 -15.86
N GLU A 583 19.95 -1.09 -14.76
CA GLU A 583 19.06 -1.13 -13.60
C GLU A 583 19.25 0.08 -12.69
N LYS A 584 18.19 0.41 -11.95
CA LYS A 584 18.11 1.57 -11.07
C LYS A 584 17.61 1.14 -9.69
N ILE A 585 18.35 1.53 -8.66
CA ILE A 585 18.02 1.31 -7.25
C ILE A 585 17.58 2.64 -6.63
N LEU A 586 16.43 2.64 -5.98
CA LEU A 586 15.96 3.75 -5.16
C LEU A 586 16.17 3.44 -3.67
N VAL A 587 16.93 4.27 -2.97
CA VAL A 587 17.19 4.14 -1.54
C VAL A 587 16.44 5.21 -0.75
N CYS A 588 15.73 4.81 0.30
CA CYS A 588 15.14 5.74 1.26
C CYS A 588 16.22 6.29 2.20
N LEU A 589 16.63 7.55 2.01
CA LEU A 589 17.57 8.24 2.90
C LEU A 589 16.77 8.83 4.07
N SER A 590 16.40 7.95 5.00
CA SER A 590 15.38 8.18 6.02
C SER A 590 15.66 9.31 7.03
N GLY A 591 16.91 9.76 7.16
CA GLY A 591 17.30 10.89 8.01
C GLY A 591 18.76 11.31 7.82
N ARG A 592 19.13 12.46 8.38
CA ARG A 592 20.51 13.00 8.39
C ARG A 592 21.31 12.59 9.63
N GLY A 593 22.62 12.51 9.48
CA GLY A 593 23.54 11.98 10.48
C GLY A 593 24.04 12.98 11.53
N ASP A 594 23.54 14.23 11.57
CA ASP A 594 24.00 15.22 12.57
C ASP A 594 23.88 14.71 14.01
N LYS A 595 22.83 13.93 14.30
CA LYS A 595 22.62 13.31 15.62
C LYS A 595 23.65 12.24 15.97
N ASP A 596 24.28 11.67 14.95
CA ASP A 596 25.14 10.49 15.08
C ASP A 596 26.62 10.90 15.16
N VAL A 597 26.96 12.18 14.97
CA VAL A 597 28.36 12.64 14.87
C VAL A 597 29.21 12.19 16.05
N HIS A 598 28.71 12.26 17.29
CA HIS A 598 29.45 11.78 18.47
C HIS A 598 29.67 10.25 18.45
N THR A 599 28.65 9.48 18.06
CA THR A 599 28.77 8.03 17.90
C THR A 599 29.77 7.70 16.79
N ILE A 600 29.68 8.38 15.65
CA ILE A 600 30.57 8.22 14.49
C ILE A 600 32.01 8.55 14.90
N GLN A 601 32.24 9.65 15.61
CA GLN A 601 33.56 10.05 16.10
C GLN A 601 34.16 8.99 17.04
N ASN A 602 33.37 8.47 17.97
CA ASN A 602 33.81 7.45 18.92
C ASN A 602 34.17 6.12 18.23
N VAL A 603 33.38 5.71 17.24
CA VAL A 603 33.58 4.41 16.56
C VAL A 603 34.68 4.48 15.49
N LEU A 604 34.79 5.59 14.76
CA LEU A 604 35.78 5.77 13.70
C LEU A 604 37.13 6.33 14.21
N GLY A 605 37.26 6.61 15.51
CA GLY A 605 38.51 7.01 16.13
C GLY A 605 38.96 8.42 15.75
N GLY A 606 38.09 9.43 15.93
CA GLY A 606 38.47 10.82 15.72
C GLY A 606 39.62 11.24 16.65
N GLU A 607 40.79 11.52 16.08
CA GLU A 607 41.90 12.19 16.78
C GLU A 607 41.54 13.59 17.25
#